data_AF-A0A946QIS7-F1
#
_entry.id   AF-A0A946QIS7-F1
#
_cell.length_a   1.000
_cell.length_b   1.000
_cell.length_c   1.000
_cell.angle_alpha   90.00
_cell.angle_beta   90.00
_cell.angle_gamma   90.00
#
_symmetry.space_group_name_H-M   'P 1'
#
loop_
_entity.id
_entity.type
_entity.pdbx_description
1 polymer ?
#
loop_
_entity_poly.entity_id
_entity_poly.type
_entity_poly.pdbx_seq_one_letter_code
_entity_poly.pdbx_strand_id
1 'polypeptide(L)'
;RLFKSGRPVLKKVLNSLKILIQHNCKVQFDSCLTMENIDALEPLIDLASQNQVDRIYLALTDEAGMKGKDFFNAEDTADLLIKALEYAGTKKVVLGGPWKCFFPLFLPQSNAVVKHHPHLIVDTSGNLSFPSFPELKLGNVEQIETISETKAYQDALKRTANMTKPCKDCGLESVCSGYLKGMVKYHTGTLQGYERECELAKAVCNKYSQCMADIQAEKNTINISIIDINILEKPLIHSRHLKIQPQGNNYKLVHGLSGFAIQTSEDMLEFIDSFKQPQTPLDVLNKYHIPNITQITATLVKNNILLELSKDEELEYLEERMSNFPKNRIDTLNCICLFPLKNNESAKKFIQSIELLYMNLSIKLKPLRQKMLIYLCQDKKELTGFWFEPLIPPWIKAFVTCRRILVADINEFKIIDDPGFKQGMSHELTHILLSDFNVRLPIWLEEGICEYFSKQNPTEKLLDLMKQKPLLSFKELESRTNHTLLDIDNSRTQENICYHQSHSFVSFFCQMFGERKILKCLKNMGLKKDFSQAFYENTDKNLIEMEKQWLKKLLN
;
A
#
# COMPACT_ATOMS: atom_id res chain seq x y z
N ARG A 1 28.65 20.60 29.63
CA ARG A 1 28.39 22.06 29.44
C ARG A 1 28.11 22.73 30.79
N LEU A 2 28.70 23.90 31.03
CA LEU A 2 28.40 24.79 32.15
C LEU A 2 27.67 26.03 31.62
N PHE A 3 26.80 26.67 32.42
CA PHE A 3 26.31 28.00 32.08
C PHE A 3 27.49 29.00 32.05
N LYS A 4 27.29 30.21 31.48
CA LYS A 4 28.24 31.34 31.64
C LYS A 4 28.59 31.62 33.13
N SER A 5 27.74 31.17 34.06
CA SER A 5 27.91 31.24 35.51
C SER A 5 28.67 30.06 36.14
N GLY A 6 29.24 29.13 35.35
CA GLY A 6 30.02 27.99 35.85
C GLY A 6 29.22 26.83 36.46
N ARG A 7 27.88 26.94 36.53
CA ARG A 7 27.03 25.87 37.10
C ARG A 7 26.77 24.72 36.11
N PRO A 8 26.73 23.46 36.58
CA PRO A 8 26.36 22.31 35.76
C PRO A 8 24.96 22.48 35.14
N VAL A 9 24.88 22.41 33.81
CA VAL A 9 23.62 22.60 33.07
C VAL A 9 22.65 21.45 33.33
N LEU A 10 23.17 20.23 33.53
CA LEU A 10 22.38 19.00 33.59
C LEU A 10 21.35 19.01 34.73
N LYS A 11 21.72 19.39 35.96
CA LYS A 11 20.81 19.39 37.10
C LYS A 11 19.58 20.29 36.88
N LYS A 12 19.77 21.43 36.21
CA LYS A 12 18.67 22.35 35.89
C LYS A 12 17.78 21.78 34.78
N VAL A 13 18.37 21.19 33.74
CA VAL A 13 17.63 20.53 32.66
C VAL A 13 16.75 19.40 33.21
N LEU A 14 17.30 18.52 34.06
CA LEU A 14 16.53 17.42 34.67
C LEU A 14 15.37 17.93 35.54
N ASN A 15 15.58 19.02 36.28
CA ASN A 15 14.49 19.63 37.06
C ASN A 15 13.39 20.22 36.17
N SER A 16 13.75 20.88 35.06
CA SER A 16 12.78 21.39 34.10
C SER A 16 12.02 20.27 33.39
N LEU A 17 12.69 19.16 33.06
CA LEU A 17 12.04 17.99 32.47
C LEU A 17 10.97 17.40 33.37
N LYS A 18 11.24 17.29 34.68
CA LYS A 18 10.24 16.79 35.65
C LYS A 18 8.94 17.60 35.61
N ILE A 19 9.05 18.92 35.45
CA ILE A 19 7.87 19.80 35.34
C ILE A 19 7.10 19.49 34.05
N LEU A 20 7.80 19.32 32.92
CA LEU A 20 7.17 19.01 31.63
C LEU A 20 6.48 17.63 31.64
N ILE A 21 7.13 16.63 32.23
CA ILE A 21 6.59 15.27 32.38
C ILE A 21 5.32 15.29 33.26
N GLN A 22 5.30 16.06 34.36
CA GLN A 22 4.11 16.23 35.20
C GLN A 22 2.91 16.82 34.43
N HIS A 23 3.16 17.52 33.32
CA HIS A 23 2.13 18.08 32.44
C HIS A 23 1.90 17.25 31.18
N ASN A 24 2.29 15.96 31.18
CA ASN A 24 2.14 15.02 30.06
C ASN A 24 2.75 15.52 28.73
N CYS A 25 3.79 16.35 28.80
CA CYS A 25 4.51 16.79 27.61
C CYS A 25 5.49 15.70 27.16
N LYS A 26 5.58 15.47 25.85
CA LYS A 26 6.70 14.73 25.28
C LYS A 26 7.97 15.54 25.44
N VAL A 27 9.03 14.89 25.87
CA VAL A 27 10.29 15.53 26.24
C VAL A 27 11.43 15.03 25.36
N GLN A 28 12.28 15.96 24.95
CA GLN A 28 13.41 15.71 24.06
C GLN A 28 14.70 16.29 24.65
N PHE A 29 15.80 15.56 24.53
CA PHE A 29 17.14 16.12 24.68
C PHE A 29 17.65 16.62 23.34
N ASP A 30 18.02 17.90 23.29
CA ASP A 30 18.75 18.47 22.16
C ASP A 30 20.24 18.52 22.50
N SER A 31 21.02 17.75 21.76
CA SER A 31 22.46 17.65 21.94
C SER A 31 23.20 17.83 20.62
N CYS A 32 24.50 18.06 20.75
CA CYS A 32 25.43 18.16 19.64
C CYS A 32 26.43 17.00 19.71
N LEU A 33 26.71 16.36 18.59
CA LEU A 33 27.79 15.40 18.45
C LEU A 33 29.09 16.13 18.13
N THR A 34 30.10 15.93 18.96
CA THR A 34 31.45 16.49 18.84
C THR A 34 32.49 15.39 19.04
N MET A 35 33.73 15.62 18.64
CA MET A 35 34.84 14.68 18.90
C MET A 35 35.04 14.40 20.39
N GLU A 36 34.70 15.37 21.25
CA GLU A 36 34.89 15.26 22.71
C GLU A 36 33.79 14.42 23.38
N ASN A 37 32.67 14.15 22.69
CA ASN A 37 31.52 13.47 23.29
C ASN A 37 30.96 12.31 22.45
N ILE A 38 31.60 11.97 21.33
CA ILE A 38 31.12 10.92 20.42
C ILE A 38 31.05 9.55 21.10
N ASP A 39 31.96 9.26 22.03
CA ASP A 39 31.98 8.03 22.83
C ASP A 39 30.96 8.06 23.99
N ALA A 40 30.30 9.19 24.23
CA ALA A 40 29.35 9.37 25.34
C ALA A 40 27.87 9.21 24.92
N LEU A 41 27.62 8.64 23.74
CA LEU A 41 26.25 8.41 23.24
C LEU A 41 25.46 7.43 24.11
N GLU A 42 26.05 6.31 24.53
CA GLU A 42 25.38 5.33 25.41
C GLU A 42 25.03 5.94 26.78
N PRO A 43 25.97 6.61 27.50
CA PRO A 43 25.63 7.35 28.71
C PRO A 43 24.50 8.38 28.53
N LEU A 44 24.43 9.07 27.38
CA LEU A 44 23.35 10.01 27.08
C LEU A 44 22.00 9.30 26.91
N ILE A 45 21.99 8.14 26.25
CA ILE A 45 20.80 7.29 26.06
C ILE A 45 20.32 6.74 27.41
N ASP A 46 21.25 6.26 28.26
CA ASP A 46 20.90 5.79 29.60
C ASP A 46 20.33 6.90 30.47
N LEU A 47 20.93 8.09 30.41
CA LEU A 47 20.43 9.27 31.09
C LEU A 47 19.02 9.64 30.61
N ALA A 48 18.76 9.59 29.30
CA ALA A 48 17.44 9.84 28.72
C ALA A 48 16.41 8.84 29.24
N SER A 49 16.73 7.55 29.18
CA SER A 49 15.86 6.45 29.65
C SER A 49 15.53 6.58 31.14
N GLN A 50 16.54 6.83 31.99
CA GLN A 50 16.38 7.01 33.43
C GLN A 50 15.49 8.20 33.80
N ASN A 51 15.43 9.22 32.94
CA ASN A 51 14.66 10.43 33.17
C ASN A 51 13.38 10.53 32.33
N GLN A 52 12.93 9.41 31.75
CA GLN A 52 11.71 9.31 30.94
C GLN A 52 11.69 10.31 29.78
N VAL A 53 12.84 10.49 29.12
CA VAL A 53 12.95 11.33 27.92
C VAL A 53 12.59 10.50 26.70
N ASP A 54 11.62 10.96 25.91
CA ASP A 54 11.10 10.23 24.75
C ASP A 54 12.09 10.18 23.59
N ARG A 55 12.83 11.28 23.40
CA ARG A 55 13.65 11.48 22.20
C ARG A 55 14.98 12.18 22.49
N ILE A 56 15.99 11.83 21.73
CA ILE A 56 17.24 12.57 21.60
C ILE A 56 17.33 13.09 20.17
N TYR A 57 17.47 14.41 20.03
CA TYR A 57 17.85 15.06 18.79
C TYR A 57 19.33 15.40 18.85
N LEU A 58 20.09 14.87 17.90
CA LEU A 58 21.54 14.96 17.83
C LEU A 58 21.94 15.67 16.54
N ALA A 59 22.28 16.96 16.64
CA ALA A 59 22.87 17.71 15.54
C ALA A 59 24.39 17.48 15.48
N LEU A 60 25.01 17.55 14.30
CA LEU A 60 26.46 17.73 14.26
C LEU A 60 26.76 19.19 14.53
N THR A 61 27.79 19.46 15.33
CA THR A 61 28.35 20.81 15.34
C THR A 61 29.34 20.95 14.20
N ASP A 62 29.00 21.85 13.28
CA ASP A 62 29.99 22.55 12.49
C ASP A 62 30.65 23.59 13.40
N GLU A 63 31.76 23.21 14.03
CA GLU A 63 32.65 24.21 14.59
C GLU A 63 33.29 24.95 13.41
N ALA A 64 32.61 26.03 12.98
CA ALA A 64 33.09 26.89 11.93
C ALA A 64 34.53 27.34 12.23
N GLY A 65 35.48 26.91 11.40
CA GLY A 65 36.78 27.59 11.30
C GLY A 65 37.96 27.03 12.08
N MET A 66 37.92 25.83 12.69
CA MET A 66 39.17 25.21 13.18
C MET A 66 39.82 24.33 12.10
N LYS A 67 40.61 24.94 11.22
CA LYS A 67 41.57 24.20 10.37
C LYS A 67 42.48 23.36 11.30
N GLY A 68 42.45 22.03 11.15
CA GLY A 68 43.41 21.14 11.79
C GLY A 68 42.94 20.32 13.00
N LYS A 69 41.63 20.22 13.27
CA LYS A 69 41.11 19.08 14.08
C LYS A 69 40.55 18.02 13.13
N ASP A 70 41.10 16.82 13.21
CA ASP A 70 40.59 15.65 12.48
C ASP A 70 39.18 15.36 12.96
N PHE A 71 38.19 15.53 12.08
CA PHE A 71 36.85 15.01 12.30
C PHE A 71 36.85 13.53 11.93
N PHE A 72 36.15 12.70 12.71
CA PHE A 72 35.89 11.32 12.29
C PHE A 72 35.28 11.32 10.90
N ASN A 73 35.72 10.37 10.08
CA ASN A 73 35.18 10.21 8.75
C ASN A 73 33.66 9.87 8.85
N ALA A 74 32.92 10.15 7.78
CA ALA A 74 31.47 9.97 7.76
C ALA A 74 31.04 8.51 8.00
N GLU A 75 31.84 7.55 7.55
CA GLU A 75 31.57 6.11 7.70
C GLU A 75 31.73 5.64 9.15
N ASP A 76 32.84 5.97 9.81
CA ASP A 76 33.11 5.65 11.23
C ASP A 76 32.04 6.29 12.13
N THR A 77 31.70 7.55 11.84
CA THR A 77 30.64 8.26 12.57
C THR A 77 29.28 7.58 12.34
N ALA A 78 29.01 7.13 11.11
CA ALA A 78 27.79 6.40 10.80
C ALA A 78 27.72 5.06 11.54
N ASP A 79 28.82 4.31 11.64
CA ASP A 79 28.88 3.07 12.42
C ASP A 79 28.53 3.30 13.89
N LEU A 80 29.08 4.36 14.49
CA LEU A 80 28.77 4.75 15.87
C LEU A 80 27.30 5.15 16.03
N LEU A 81 26.74 5.91 15.08
CA LEU A 81 25.34 6.32 15.11
C LEU A 81 24.36 5.15 14.93
N ILE A 82 24.70 4.15 14.11
CA ILE A 82 23.89 2.93 13.95
C ILE A 82 23.88 2.12 15.26
N LYS A 83 25.04 1.91 15.87
CA LYS A 83 25.14 1.25 17.19
C LYS A 83 24.32 2.00 18.26
N ALA A 84 24.42 3.32 18.28
CA ALA A 84 23.64 4.15 19.20
C ALA A 84 22.13 4.10 18.91
N LEU A 85 21.70 4.02 17.64
CA LEU A 85 20.30 3.85 17.25
C LEU A 85 19.74 2.51 17.75
N GLU A 86 20.47 1.42 17.56
CA GLU A 86 20.11 0.09 18.06
C GLU A 86 19.99 0.10 19.59
N TYR A 87 20.99 0.63 20.28
CA TYR A 87 21.00 0.72 21.74
C TYR A 87 19.84 1.58 22.27
N ALA A 88 19.58 2.74 21.66
CA ALA A 88 18.45 3.60 22.01
C ALA A 88 17.09 2.89 21.87
N GLY A 89 16.95 2.06 20.83
CA GLY A 89 15.80 1.18 20.64
C GLY A 89 15.56 0.24 21.83
N THR A 90 16.61 -0.41 22.35
CA THR A 90 16.51 -1.28 23.54
C THR A 90 16.06 -0.54 24.79
N LYS A 91 16.33 0.77 24.87
CA LYS A 91 15.99 1.64 26.01
C LYS A 91 14.67 2.40 25.82
N LYS A 92 13.96 2.14 24.72
CA LYS A 92 12.72 2.83 24.31
C LYS A 92 12.88 4.35 24.16
N VAL A 93 14.07 4.80 23.74
CA VAL A 93 14.37 6.21 23.45
C VAL A 93 14.51 6.38 21.94
N VAL A 94 13.85 7.38 21.36
CA VAL A 94 13.99 7.69 19.93
C VAL A 94 15.27 8.50 19.71
N LEU A 95 16.24 7.97 18.96
CA LEU A 95 17.41 8.74 18.51
C LEU A 95 17.23 9.22 17.06
N GLY A 96 17.56 10.48 16.80
CA GLY A 96 17.61 11.04 15.45
C GLY A 96 18.30 12.39 15.39
N GLY A 97 18.38 12.94 14.18
CA GLY A 97 19.01 14.23 13.90
C GLY A 97 18.86 14.60 12.44
N PRO A 98 19.48 15.69 11.96
CA PRO A 98 19.45 16.09 10.55
C PRO A 98 19.87 14.97 9.61
N TRP A 99 20.92 14.24 9.98
CA TRP A 99 21.47 13.09 9.27
C TRP A 99 20.47 11.94 9.04
N LYS A 100 19.33 11.90 9.75
CA LYS A 100 18.25 10.90 9.57
C LYS A 100 17.11 11.41 8.66
N CYS A 101 17.35 12.42 7.82
CA CYS A 101 16.35 12.99 6.91
C CYS A 101 15.77 12.00 5.90
N PHE A 102 16.45 10.86 5.69
CA PHE A 102 16.03 9.78 4.81
C PHE A 102 14.94 8.87 5.38
N PHE A 103 14.58 8.99 6.68
CA PHE A 103 13.62 8.09 7.33
C PHE A 103 12.28 7.93 6.57
N PRO A 104 11.70 8.98 5.93
CA PRO A 104 10.49 8.83 5.12
C PRO A 104 10.62 7.83 3.95
N LEU A 105 11.84 7.55 3.45
CA LEU A 105 12.06 6.51 2.44
C LEU A 105 11.71 5.11 2.95
N PHE A 106 11.71 4.90 4.27
CA PHE A 106 11.48 3.60 4.92
C PHE A 106 10.07 3.48 5.53
N LEU A 107 9.22 4.50 5.38
CA LEU A 107 7.82 4.44 5.80
C LEU A 107 6.93 3.96 4.64
N PRO A 108 5.80 3.28 4.94
CA PRO A 108 4.80 2.94 3.93
C PRO A 108 4.38 4.21 3.18
N GLN A 109 4.69 4.28 1.89
CA GLN A 109 4.39 5.44 1.06
C GLN A 109 2.87 5.53 0.91
N SER A 110 2.24 6.58 1.43
CA SER A 110 0.88 6.92 1.00
C SER A 110 0.97 7.39 -0.45
N ASN A 111 -0.08 7.18 -1.25
CA ASN A 111 -0.15 7.65 -2.65
C ASN A 111 0.02 9.18 -2.81
N ALA A 112 0.18 9.91 -1.71
CA ALA A 112 0.45 11.33 -1.65
C ALA A 112 1.92 11.58 -1.25
N VAL A 113 2.87 11.22 -2.10
CA VAL A 113 4.14 11.99 -2.12
C VAL A 113 3.80 13.34 -2.73
N VAL A 114 3.25 14.21 -1.87
CA VAL A 114 2.99 15.60 -2.18
C VAL A 114 4.33 16.25 -2.50
N LYS A 115 4.34 17.02 -3.59
CA LYS A 115 5.40 17.87 -4.13
C LYS A 115 6.55 18.23 -3.17
N HIS A 116 7.75 18.33 -3.74
CA HIS A 116 9.03 18.78 -3.19
C HIS A 116 8.98 20.07 -2.34
N HIS A 117 8.41 20.00 -1.13
CA HIS A 117 8.33 21.13 -0.22
C HIS A 117 9.43 21.03 0.86
N PRO A 118 10.21 22.10 1.09
CA PRO A 118 11.20 22.13 2.17
C PRO A 118 10.52 22.00 3.54
N HIS A 119 11.27 21.51 4.53
CA HIS A 119 10.83 21.50 5.93
C HIS A 119 10.49 22.92 6.41
N LEU A 120 9.50 23.04 7.30
CA LEU A 120 9.13 24.30 7.97
C LEU A 120 9.61 24.28 9.42
N ILE A 121 10.17 25.39 9.89
CA ILE A 121 10.51 25.66 11.29
C ILE A 121 9.46 26.60 11.86
N VAL A 122 8.93 26.27 13.04
CA VAL A 122 8.04 27.13 13.82
C VAL A 122 8.83 27.70 15.00
N ASP A 123 8.91 29.03 15.12
CA ASP A 123 9.53 29.67 16.28
C ASP A 123 8.57 29.75 17.49
N THR A 124 9.06 30.19 18.65
CA THR A 124 8.26 30.30 19.88
C THR A 124 7.12 31.31 19.80
N SER A 125 7.13 32.19 18.80
CA SER A 125 6.06 33.14 18.52
C SER A 125 5.10 32.63 17.44
N GLY A 126 5.26 31.37 17.00
CA GLY A 126 4.46 30.75 15.95
C GLY A 126 4.86 31.15 14.53
N ASN A 127 5.95 31.90 14.32
CA ASN A 127 6.36 32.27 12.96
C ASN A 127 6.98 31.07 12.24
N LEU A 128 6.64 30.94 10.96
CA LEU A 128 7.11 29.92 10.05
C LEU A 128 8.32 30.42 9.26
N SER A 129 9.35 29.59 9.10
CA SER A 129 10.50 29.85 8.23
C SER A 129 10.98 28.56 7.57
N PHE A 130 11.75 28.66 6.48
CA PHE A 130 12.52 27.53 5.98
C PHE A 130 13.87 27.47 6.72
N PRO A 131 14.41 26.27 7.01
CA PRO A 131 15.74 26.11 7.63
C PRO A 131 16.85 26.86 6.89
N SER A 132 16.74 26.94 5.56
CA SER A 132 17.70 27.61 4.68
C SER A 132 17.63 29.14 4.73
N PHE A 133 16.54 29.70 5.26
CA PHE A 133 16.29 31.14 5.35
C PHE A 133 15.52 31.44 6.65
N PRO A 134 16.10 31.17 7.85
CA PRO A 134 15.42 31.39 9.12
C PRO A 134 15.07 32.86 9.37
N GLU A 135 15.78 33.78 8.71
CA GLU A 135 15.49 35.21 8.72
C GLU A 135 14.19 35.57 7.96
N LEU A 136 13.73 34.71 7.06
CA LEU A 136 12.57 34.96 6.21
C LEU A 136 11.31 34.37 6.84
N LYS A 137 10.52 35.22 7.48
CA LYS A 137 9.21 34.86 8.02
C LYS A 137 8.23 34.62 6.87
N LEU A 138 7.70 33.41 6.78
CA LEU A 138 6.76 32.97 5.75
C LEU A 138 5.32 33.29 6.14
N GLY A 139 5.03 33.34 7.44
CA GLY A 139 3.72 33.60 8.04
C GLY A 139 3.66 33.02 9.45
N ASN A 140 2.46 32.88 10.01
CA ASN A 140 2.25 32.27 11.33
C ASN A 140 1.69 30.84 11.19
N VAL A 141 1.95 29.97 12.16
CA VAL A 141 1.45 28.58 12.22
C VAL A 141 -0.08 28.51 12.17
N GLU A 142 -0.78 29.55 12.62
CA GLU A 142 -2.22 29.68 12.47
C GLU A 142 -2.70 29.71 11.01
N GLN A 143 -1.81 30.03 10.06
CA GLN A 143 -2.08 30.13 8.62
C GLN A 143 -1.48 28.97 7.82
N ILE A 144 -1.09 27.87 8.49
CA ILE A 144 -0.34 26.77 7.86
C ILE A 144 -1.04 26.15 6.65
N GLU A 145 -2.37 26.14 6.61
CA GLU A 145 -3.15 25.56 5.51
C GLU A 145 -3.03 26.37 4.21
N THR A 146 -2.89 27.68 4.31
CA THR A 146 -2.83 28.62 3.18
C THR A 146 -1.43 29.21 2.97
N ILE A 147 -0.47 28.86 3.82
CA ILE A 147 0.89 29.42 3.79
C ILE A 147 1.56 29.25 2.43
N SER A 148 1.25 28.15 1.74
CA SER A 148 1.82 27.81 0.44
C SER A 148 1.42 28.79 -0.66
N GLU A 149 0.32 29.51 -0.48
CA GLU A 149 -0.20 30.50 -1.44
C GLU A 149 0.42 31.89 -1.24
N THR A 150 1.12 32.10 -0.12
CA THR A 150 1.70 33.40 0.20
C THR A 150 2.91 33.72 -0.68
N LYS A 151 3.07 35.00 -1.02
CA LYS A 151 4.23 35.48 -1.79
C LYS A 151 5.55 35.19 -1.07
N ALA A 152 5.59 35.35 0.26
CA ALA A 152 6.77 35.06 1.06
C ALA A 152 7.21 33.60 0.94
N TYR A 153 6.26 32.66 1.01
CA TYR A 153 6.52 31.23 0.81
C TYR A 153 6.99 30.91 -0.61
N GLN A 154 6.34 31.47 -1.63
CA GLN A 154 6.73 31.25 -3.04
C GLN A 154 8.12 31.82 -3.36
N ASP A 155 8.47 32.98 -2.81
CA ASP A 155 9.80 33.58 -2.98
C ASP A 155 10.87 32.78 -2.21
N ALA A 156 10.54 32.28 -1.01
CA ALA A 156 11.40 31.39 -0.26
C ALA A 156 11.64 30.06 -1.00
N LEU A 157 10.62 29.50 -1.65
CA LEU A 157 10.73 28.29 -2.46
C LEU A 157 11.70 28.47 -3.62
N LYS A 158 11.59 29.59 -4.36
CA LYS A 158 12.52 29.91 -5.46
C LYS A 158 13.96 30.04 -4.97
N ARG A 159 14.18 30.64 -3.80
CA ARG A 159 15.51 30.76 -3.18
C ARG A 159 16.05 29.39 -2.77
N THR A 160 15.21 28.52 -2.21
CA THR A 160 15.58 27.15 -1.87
C THR A 160 15.94 26.35 -3.12
N ALA A 161 15.14 26.43 -4.18
CA ALA A 161 15.41 25.76 -5.46
C ALA A 161 16.76 26.17 -6.07
N ASN A 162 17.17 27.44 -5.92
CA ASN A 162 18.49 27.89 -6.35
C ASN A 162 19.62 27.31 -5.48
N MET A 163 19.43 27.25 -4.17
CA MET A 163 20.40 26.67 -3.22
C MET A 163 20.59 25.16 -3.43
N THR A 164 19.54 24.45 -3.86
CA THR A 164 19.56 23.00 -4.09
C THR A 164 20.05 22.58 -5.46
N LYS A 165 20.35 23.51 -6.39
CA LYS A 165 20.92 23.17 -7.71
C LYS A 165 22.11 22.19 -7.66
N PRO A 166 23.05 22.29 -6.71
CA PRO A 166 24.18 21.35 -6.62
C PRO A 166 23.79 19.97 -6.02
N CYS A 167 22.55 19.78 -5.57
CA CYS A 167 22.05 18.51 -5.06
C CYS A 167 21.46 17.61 -6.15
N LYS A 168 21.45 18.08 -7.40
CA LYS A 168 20.94 17.32 -8.54
C LYS A 168 21.60 15.95 -8.61
N ASP A 169 20.80 14.90 -8.77
CA ASP A 169 21.24 13.50 -8.85
C ASP A 169 21.76 12.91 -7.52
N CYS A 170 21.57 13.61 -6.39
CA CYS A 170 21.83 13.06 -5.07
C CYS A 170 20.75 12.03 -4.70
N GLY A 171 21.14 10.84 -4.24
CA GLY A 171 20.19 9.79 -3.80
C GLY A 171 19.27 10.20 -2.62
N LEU A 172 19.60 11.31 -1.94
CA LEU A 172 18.76 11.89 -0.89
C LEU A 172 17.98 13.13 -1.36
N GLU A 173 18.15 13.60 -2.60
CA GLU A 173 17.57 14.86 -3.09
C GLU A 173 16.05 14.91 -2.89
N SER A 174 15.36 13.83 -3.25
CA SER A 174 13.90 13.71 -3.22
C SER A 174 13.30 13.89 -1.83
N VAL A 175 14.04 13.54 -0.78
CA VAL A 175 13.59 13.61 0.63
C VAL A 175 14.23 14.72 1.42
N CYS A 176 15.49 15.03 1.15
CA CYS A 176 16.21 16.11 1.82
C CYS A 176 15.70 17.47 1.34
N SER A 177 15.45 17.66 0.03
CA SER A 177 15.00 18.94 -0.54
C SER A 177 15.82 20.17 -0.08
N GLY A 178 17.13 19.98 0.18
CA GLY A 178 18.02 21.02 0.70
C GLY A 178 18.05 21.21 2.22
N TYR A 179 17.34 20.40 2.98
CA TYR A 179 17.25 20.47 4.44
C TYR A 179 18.61 20.47 5.13
N LEU A 180 19.50 19.55 4.78
CA LEU A 180 20.82 19.42 5.41
C LEU A 180 21.65 20.70 5.22
N LYS A 181 21.66 21.25 4.00
CA LYS A 181 22.27 22.56 3.70
C LYS A 181 21.65 23.68 4.53
N GLY A 182 20.32 23.66 4.64
CA GLY A 182 19.59 24.63 5.44
C GLY A 182 19.96 24.56 6.92
N MET A 183 20.13 23.36 7.49
CA MET A 183 20.53 23.17 8.88
C MET A 183 21.94 23.71 9.17
N VAL A 184 22.90 23.50 8.27
CA VAL A 184 24.25 24.09 8.40
C VAL A 184 24.19 25.61 8.38
N LYS A 185 23.41 26.18 7.46
CA LYS A 185 23.21 27.63 7.40
C LYS A 185 22.48 28.18 8.63
N TYR A 186 21.50 27.44 9.15
CA TYR A 186 20.78 27.79 10.37
C TYR A 186 21.72 27.90 11.58
N HIS A 187 22.65 26.95 11.72
CA HIS A 187 23.56 26.91 12.87
C HIS A 187 24.81 27.78 12.74
N THR A 188 25.36 27.93 11.53
CA THR A 188 26.65 28.61 11.31
C THR A 188 26.52 29.99 10.66
N GLY A 189 25.34 30.32 10.10
CA GLY A 189 25.14 31.49 9.26
C GLY A 189 25.73 31.36 7.85
N THR A 190 26.41 30.26 7.52
CA THR A 190 27.03 30.03 6.22
C THR A 190 26.65 28.66 5.65
N LEU A 191 26.85 28.44 4.35
CA LEU A 191 26.72 27.09 3.78
C LEU A 191 28.01 26.27 3.92
N GLN A 192 29.11 26.84 4.41
CA GLN A 192 30.39 26.14 4.43
C GLN A 192 30.35 24.92 5.37
N GLY A 193 30.73 23.75 4.87
CA GLY A 193 30.76 22.50 5.65
C GLY A 193 29.53 21.61 5.47
N TYR A 194 28.54 22.03 4.68
CA TYR A 194 27.33 21.22 4.41
C TYR A 194 27.63 19.85 3.79
N GLU A 195 28.75 19.72 3.09
CA GLU A 195 29.21 18.48 2.48
C GLU A 195 29.31 17.38 3.53
N ARG A 196 29.79 17.71 4.74
CA ARG A 196 29.96 16.77 5.84
C ARG A 196 28.62 16.22 6.35
N GLU A 197 27.62 17.08 6.55
CA GLU A 197 26.27 16.68 6.93
C GLU A 197 25.64 15.80 5.84
N CYS A 198 25.91 16.11 4.56
CA CYS A 198 25.42 15.32 3.43
C CYS A 198 26.11 13.96 3.32
N GLU A 199 27.43 13.91 3.50
CA GLU A 199 28.23 12.67 3.51
C GLU A 199 27.82 11.77 4.66
N LEU A 200 27.66 12.32 5.88
CA LEU A 200 27.17 11.55 7.01
C LEU A 200 25.75 11.03 6.77
N ALA A 201 24.83 11.87 6.30
CA ALA A 201 23.47 11.42 6.03
C ALA A 201 23.42 10.29 4.99
N LYS A 202 24.29 10.33 3.97
CA LYS A 202 24.44 9.25 2.99
C LYS A 202 25.04 7.99 3.62
N ALA A 203 26.11 8.12 4.39
CA ALA A 203 26.76 7.00 5.07
C ALA A 203 25.80 6.31 6.05
N VAL A 204 25.08 7.07 6.89
CA VAL A 204 24.06 6.53 7.78
C VAL A 204 22.89 5.94 6.99
N CYS A 205 22.44 6.55 5.88
CA CYS A 205 21.40 5.96 5.04
C CYS A 205 21.82 4.61 4.48
N ASN A 206 23.05 4.50 3.97
CA ASN A 206 23.60 3.26 3.43
C ASN A 206 23.70 2.19 4.51
N LYS A 207 24.30 2.51 5.66
CA LYS A 207 24.45 1.57 6.77
C LYS A 207 23.12 1.21 7.42
N TYR A 208 22.19 2.14 7.54
CA TYR A 208 20.84 1.87 8.03
C TYR A 208 20.08 1.00 7.04
N SER A 209 20.25 1.20 5.73
CA SER A 209 19.68 0.31 4.71
C SER A 209 20.27 -1.08 4.77
N GLN A 210 21.59 -1.19 5.01
CA GLN A 210 22.28 -2.47 5.23
C GLN A 210 21.80 -3.14 6.51
N CYS A 211 21.79 -2.46 7.65
CA CYS A 211 21.26 -2.97 8.92
C CYS A 211 19.77 -3.35 8.80
N MET A 212 18.94 -2.59 8.10
CA MET A 212 17.55 -2.99 7.84
C MET A 212 17.48 -4.18 6.89
N ALA A 213 18.33 -4.23 5.86
CA ALA A 213 18.44 -5.38 4.96
C ALA A 213 18.99 -6.62 5.69
N ASP A 214 19.83 -6.44 6.70
CA ASP A 214 20.49 -7.46 7.53
C ASP A 214 19.58 -7.91 8.67
N ILE A 215 18.80 -7.04 9.31
CA ILE A 215 17.71 -7.38 10.24
C ILE A 215 16.59 -8.07 9.47
N GLN A 216 16.28 -7.58 8.28
CA GLN A 216 15.39 -8.28 7.39
C GLN A 216 16.05 -9.60 6.99
N ALA A 217 17.35 -9.63 6.65
CA ALA A 217 18.10 -10.84 6.35
C ALA A 217 18.22 -11.79 7.54
N GLU A 218 18.28 -11.37 8.80
CA GLU A 218 18.41 -12.14 10.05
C GLU A 218 17.04 -12.61 10.54
N LYS A 219 15.99 -11.78 10.41
CA LYS A 219 14.59 -12.27 10.41
C LYS A 219 14.36 -13.24 9.26
N ASN A 220 15.12 -13.11 8.17
CA ASN A 220 15.20 -14.11 7.13
C ASN A 220 16.16 -15.24 7.52
N THR A 221 17.27 -15.11 8.26
CA THR A 221 18.28 -16.16 8.54
C THR A 221 17.78 -17.11 9.63
N ILE A 222 17.10 -16.56 10.64
CA ILE A 222 16.38 -17.31 11.67
C ILE A 222 15.18 -18.06 11.05
N ASN A 223 14.71 -17.65 9.86
CA ASN A 223 13.70 -18.37 9.06
C ASN A 223 14.27 -19.13 7.83
N ILE A 224 15.52 -18.88 7.41
CA ILE A 224 16.24 -19.51 6.27
C ILE A 224 17.04 -20.71 6.78
N SER A 225 17.29 -20.83 8.09
CA SER A 225 17.69 -22.11 8.70
C SER A 225 16.60 -23.19 8.57
N ILE A 226 15.39 -22.82 8.10
CA ILE A 226 14.38 -23.71 7.56
C ILE A 226 14.24 -23.43 6.05
N ILE A 227 15.31 -23.63 5.28
CA ILE A 227 15.11 -24.05 3.88
C ILE A 227 14.39 -25.39 4.00
N ASP A 228 13.10 -25.36 3.74
CA ASP A 228 12.35 -26.56 3.46
C ASP A 228 12.98 -27.16 2.20
N ILE A 229 13.85 -28.16 2.37
CA ILE A 229 14.55 -28.88 1.29
C ILE A 229 13.53 -29.37 0.24
N ASN A 230 12.25 -29.44 0.62
CA ASN A 230 11.13 -29.89 -0.18
C ASN A 230 10.32 -28.75 -0.83
N ILE A 231 10.77 -27.48 -0.84
CA ILE A 231 10.00 -26.37 -1.46
C ILE A 231 9.70 -26.62 -2.96
N LEU A 232 10.55 -27.40 -3.64
CA LEU A 232 10.34 -27.79 -5.03
C LEU A 232 9.23 -28.85 -5.21
N GLU A 233 8.89 -29.57 -4.15
CA GLU A 233 7.87 -30.62 -4.11
C GLU A 233 6.53 -30.10 -3.57
N LYS A 234 6.53 -28.91 -2.97
CA LYS A 234 5.31 -28.28 -2.48
C LYS A 234 4.47 -27.70 -3.62
N PRO A 235 3.14 -27.95 -3.65
CA PRO A 235 2.25 -27.24 -4.54
C PRO A 235 2.21 -25.75 -4.19
N LEU A 236 2.55 -24.91 -5.17
CA LEU A 236 2.52 -23.47 -5.07
C LEU A 236 1.46 -22.89 -6.02
N ILE A 237 0.99 -21.70 -5.71
CA ILE A 237 0.14 -20.87 -6.56
C ILE A 237 0.67 -19.44 -6.55
N HIS A 238 0.56 -18.68 -7.64
CA HIS A 238 0.91 -17.26 -7.59
C HIS A 238 -0.18 -16.44 -6.90
N SER A 239 0.19 -15.31 -6.27
CA SER A 239 -0.77 -14.44 -5.58
C SER A 239 -1.85 -13.88 -6.53
N ARG A 240 -3.06 -13.68 -6.00
CA ARG A 240 -4.20 -13.02 -6.70
C ARG A 240 -4.02 -11.51 -6.83
N HIS A 241 -3.08 -10.95 -6.08
CA HIS A 241 -2.83 -9.51 -5.98
C HIS A 241 -1.69 -9.04 -6.89
N LEU A 242 -1.14 -9.91 -7.73
CA LEU A 242 -0.13 -9.54 -8.70
C LEU A 242 -0.68 -8.59 -9.77
N LYS A 243 0.08 -7.52 -10.03
CA LYS A 243 -0.18 -6.52 -11.07
C LYS A 243 1.05 -6.37 -11.94
N ILE A 244 0.83 -6.32 -13.25
CA ILE A 244 1.90 -6.17 -14.24
C ILE A 244 1.85 -4.78 -14.85
N GLN A 245 3.02 -4.16 -14.95
CA GLN A 245 3.23 -2.88 -15.60
C GLN A 245 4.34 -3.06 -16.66
N PRO A 246 4.03 -2.88 -17.95
CA PRO A 246 5.05 -2.88 -19.00
C PRO A 246 6.08 -1.76 -18.78
N GLN A 247 7.38 -2.08 -18.90
CA GLN A 247 8.50 -1.12 -18.79
C GLN A 247 9.53 -1.37 -19.89
N GLY A 248 9.29 -0.82 -21.09
CA GLY A 248 10.14 -1.05 -22.25
C GLY A 248 10.13 -2.54 -22.65
N ASN A 249 11.31 -3.18 -22.64
CA ASN A 249 11.46 -4.61 -22.94
C ASN A 249 11.27 -5.53 -21.72
N ASN A 250 11.09 -4.95 -20.52
CA ASN A 250 10.90 -5.69 -19.27
C ASN A 250 9.52 -5.41 -18.69
N TYR A 251 9.17 -6.14 -17.64
CA TYR A 251 7.94 -5.95 -16.90
C TYR A 251 8.25 -5.68 -15.43
N LYS A 252 7.46 -4.80 -14.83
CA LYS A 252 7.42 -4.63 -13.38
C LYS A 252 6.23 -5.41 -12.81
N LEU A 253 6.52 -6.39 -11.98
CA LEU A 253 5.53 -7.16 -11.25
C LEU A 253 5.39 -6.59 -9.84
N VAL A 254 4.18 -6.21 -9.45
CA VAL A 254 3.88 -5.59 -8.15
C VAL A 254 2.87 -6.44 -7.39
N HIS A 255 3.16 -6.77 -6.14
CA HIS A 255 2.24 -7.42 -5.23
C HIS A 255 1.34 -6.38 -4.55
N GLY A 256 0.03 -6.47 -4.79
CA GLY A 256 -0.94 -5.43 -4.44
C GLY A 256 -1.18 -5.19 -2.94
N LEU A 257 -0.93 -6.18 -2.08
CA LEU A 257 -1.10 -6.02 -0.62
C LEU A 257 0.17 -5.51 0.06
N SER A 258 1.34 -6.05 -0.27
CA SER A 258 2.62 -5.69 0.37
C SER A 258 3.33 -4.51 -0.31
N GLY A 259 2.93 -4.14 -1.53
CA GLY A 259 3.63 -3.15 -2.35
C GLY A 259 4.98 -3.62 -2.90
N PHE A 260 5.39 -4.85 -2.58
CA PHE A 260 6.64 -5.43 -3.09
C PHE A 260 6.63 -5.46 -4.61
N ALA A 261 7.76 -5.10 -5.23
CA ALA A 261 7.86 -5.05 -6.68
C ALA A 261 9.20 -5.61 -7.15
N ILE A 262 9.16 -6.38 -8.24
CA ILE A 262 10.34 -6.90 -8.93
C ILE A 262 10.31 -6.49 -10.40
N GLN A 263 11.50 -6.29 -10.95
CA GLN A 263 11.71 -6.28 -12.40
C GLN A 263 11.83 -7.73 -12.85
N THR A 264 11.14 -8.07 -13.93
CA THR A 264 11.09 -9.43 -14.45
C THR A 264 11.13 -9.43 -15.97
N SER A 265 11.79 -10.44 -16.53
CA SER A 265 11.76 -10.74 -17.96
C SER A 265 10.45 -11.41 -18.36
N GLU A 266 10.26 -11.59 -19.65
CA GLU A 266 9.17 -12.38 -20.22
C GLU A 266 9.17 -13.84 -19.74
N ASP A 267 10.31 -14.52 -19.79
CA ASP A 267 10.44 -15.92 -19.36
C ASP A 267 10.08 -16.11 -17.88
N MET A 268 10.50 -15.17 -17.03
CA MET A 268 10.18 -15.22 -15.60
C MET A 268 8.69 -14.94 -15.34
N LEU A 269 8.04 -14.09 -16.14
CA LEU A 269 6.58 -13.95 -16.08
C LEU A 269 5.86 -15.22 -16.51
N GLU A 270 6.32 -15.88 -17.57
CA GLU A 270 5.74 -17.16 -18.02
C GLU A 270 5.91 -18.25 -16.95
N PHE A 271 7.09 -18.29 -16.32
CA PHE A 271 7.36 -19.15 -15.18
C PHE A 271 6.39 -18.88 -14.03
N ILE A 272 6.19 -17.63 -13.62
CA ILE A 272 5.23 -17.28 -12.54
C ILE A 272 3.78 -17.61 -12.94
N ASP A 273 3.38 -17.30 -14.18
CA ASP A 273 2.02 -17.55 -14.70
C ASP A 273 1.71 -19.05 -14.79
N SER A 274 2.73 -19.90 -14.91
CA SER A 274 2.51 -21.35 -14.83
C SER A 274 1.85 -21.74 -13.49
N PHE A 275 2.14 -21.02 -12.40
CA PHE A 275 1.54 -21.23 -11.07
C PHE A 275 0.15 -20.58 -10.93
N LYS A 276 -0.55 -20.26 -12.01
CA LYS A 276 -1.95 -19.81 -11.95
C LYS A 276 -2.87 -20.85 -11.36
N GLN A 277 -2.54 -22.12 -11.57
CA GLN A 277 -3.12 -23.26 -10.86
C GLN A 277 -2.08 -23.87 -9.92
N PRO A 278 -2.51 -24.52 -8.82
CA PRO A 278 -1.61 -25.25 -7.95
C PRO A 278 -0.75 -26.26 -8.71
N GLN A 279 0.57 -26.15 -8.58
CA GLN A 279 1.53 -27.08 -9.17
C GLN A 279 2.85 -27.03 -8.40
N THR A 280 3.69 -28.05 -8.53
CA THR A 280 5.00 -28.06 -7.88
C THR A 280 6.06 -27.40 -8.78
N PRO A 281 7.06 -26.69 -8.24
CA PRO A 281 8.20 -26.23 -9.03
C PRO A 281 8.92 -27.35 -9.79
N LEU A 282 8.91 -28.58 -9.26
CA LEU A 282 9.50 -29.74 -9.92
C LEU A 282 8.77 -30.09 -11.24
N ASP A 283 7.44 -30.01 -11.28
CA ASP A 283 6.67 -30.23 -12.50
C ASP A 283 7.01 -29.20 -13.59
N VAL A 284 7.27 -27.96 -13.17
CA VAL A 284 7.60 -26.83 -14.06
C VAL A 284 9.00 -26.95 -14.63
N LEU A 285 9.96 -27.51 -13.89
CA LEU A 285 11.34 -27.71 -14.35
C LEU A 285 11.46 -28.60 -15.59
N ASN A 286 10.56 -29.56 -15.74
CA ASN A 286 10.50 -30.39 -16.94
C ASN A 286 10.18 -29.59 -18.21
N LYS A 287 9.59 -28.39 -18.06
CA LYS A 287 9.20 -27.49 -19.15
C LYS A 287 10.18 -26.33 -19.34
N TYR A 288 10.83 -25.84 -18.28
CA TYR A 288 11.74 -24.71 -18.32
C TYR A 288 13.11 -25.07 -17.73
N HIS A 289 14.19 -24.89 -18.50
CA HIS A 289 15.56 -25.04 -18.01
C HIS A 289 16.01 -23.79 -17.24
N ILE A 290 15.66 -23.73 -15.95
CA ILE A 290 15.92 -22.57 -15.09
C ILE A 290 17.09 -22.88 -14.13
N PRO A 291 18.26 -22.23 -14.26
CA PRO A 291 19.34 -22.35 -13.29
C PRO A 291 18.93 -21.74 -11.94
N ASN A 292 19.37 -22.33 -10.83
CA ASN A 292 19.09 -21.87 -9.46
C ASN A 292 17.60 -21.78 -9.10
N ILE A 293 16.76 -22.63 -9.70
CA ILE A 293 15.31 -22.67 -9.46
C ILE A 293 14.91 -22.68 -7.99
N THR A 294 15.63 -23.41 -7.13
CA THR A 294 15.36 -23.45 -5.68
C THR A 294 15.46 -22.06 -5.06
N GLN A 295 16.50 -21.30 -5.41
CA GLN A 295 16.71 -19.95 -4.91
C GLN A 295 15.68 -18.97 -5.48
N ILE A 296 15.33 -19.12 -6.76
CA ILE A 296 14.30 -18.31 -7.42
C ILE A 296 12.95 -18.55 -6.75
N THR A 297 12.51 -19.80 -6.64
CA THR A 297 11.25 -20.18 -5.98
C THR A 297 11.20 -19.70 -4.54
N ALA A 298 12.26 -19.91 -3.76
CA ALA A 298 12.33 -19.42 -2.38
C ALA A 298 12.19 -17.90 -2.30
N THR A 299 12.81 -17.17 -3.24
CA THR A 299 12.68 -15.70 -3.33
C THR A 299 11.25 -15.29 -3.67
N LEU A 300 10.59 -15.97 -4.60
CA LEU A 300 9.21 -15.67 -4.99
C LEU A 300 8.21 -15.98 -3.86
N VAL A 301 8.39 -17.09 -3.15
CA VAL A 301 7.55 -17.47 -1.99
C VAL A 301 7.68 -16.47 -0.86
N LYS A 302 8.92 -16.12 -0.50
CA LYS A 302 9.23 -15.16 0.55
C LYS A 302 8.57 -13.80 0.32
N ASN A 303 8.45 -13.38 -0.94
CA ASN A 303 7.91 -12.08 -1.29
C ASN A 303 6.42 -12.12 -1.70
N ASN A 304 5.71 -13.20 -1.38
CA ASN A 304 4.29 -13.42 -1.71
C ASN A 304 3.99 -13.33 -3.21
N ILE A 305 4.97 -13.59 -4.07
CA ILE A 305 4.72 -13.74 -5.51
C ILE A 305 4.15 -15.13 -5.78
N LEU A 306 4.79 -16.15 -5.17
CA LEU A 306 4.25 -17.49 -5.04
C LEU A 306 3.81 -17.71 -3.59
N LEU A 307 2.87 -18.61 -3.39
CA LEU A 307 2.25 -18.91 -2.09
C LEU A 307 2.11 -20.42 -1.95
N GLU A 308 2.37 -20.94 -0.76
CA GLU A 308 1.92 -22.28 -0.38
C GLU A 308 0.39 -22.29 -0.30
N LEU A 309 -0.25 -23.41 -0.66
CA LEU A 309 -1.73 -23.50 -0.65
C LEU A 309 -2.35 -23.31 0.74
N SER A 310 -1.59 -23.56 1.80
CA SER A 310 -1.99 -23.34 3.18
C SER A 310 -2.02 -21.86 3.57
N LYS A 311 -1.32 -21.00 2.84
CA LYS A 311 -1.22 -19.57 3.13
C LYS A 311 -2.44 -18.82 2.62
N ASP A 312 -3.05 -18.02 3.47
CA ASP A 312 -4.22 -17.18 3.17
C ASP A 312 -3.87 -15.71 3.42
N GLU A 313 -3.31 -15.05 2.39
CA GLU A 313 -2.81 -13.68 2.46
C GLU A 313 -3.92 -12.64 2.72
N GLU A 314 -5.14 -12.89 2.25
CA GLU A 314 -6.28 -12.01 2.50
C GLU A 314 -6.80 -12.12 3.94
N LEU A 315 -6.72 -13.32 4.56
CA LEU A 315 -7.03 -13.50 5.98
C LEU A 315 -5.97 -12.86 6.87
N GLU A 316 -4.69 -13.05 6.57
CA GLU A 316 -3.57 -12.37 7.27
C GLU A 316 -3.78 -10.84 7.24
N TYR A 317 -4.12 -10.29 6.07
CA TYR A 317 -4.43 -8.87 5.90
C TYR A 317 -5.62 -8.40 6.77
N LEU A 318 -6.67 -9.22 6.89
CA LEU A 318 -7.82 -8.90 7.76
C LEU A 318 -7.44 -8.95 9.24
N GLU A 319 -6.69 -9.97 9.66
CA GLU A 319 -6.27 -10.13 11.04
C GLU A 319 -5.36 -8.97 11.51
N GLU A 320 -4.48 -8.48 10.63
CA GLU A 320 -3.71 -7.25 10.89
C GLU A 320 -4.61 -6.03 11.08
N ARG A 321 -5.69 -5.89 10.29
CA ARG A 321 -6.66 -4.79 10.44
C ARG A 321 -7.53 -4.90 11.68
N MET A 322 -7.81 -6.11 12.17
CA MET A 322 -8.62 -6.34 13.38
C MET A 322 -8.02 -5.73 14.65
N SER A 323 -6.72 -5.40 14.67
CA SER A 323 -6.09 -4.73 15.83
C SER A 323 -6.82 -3.44 16.22
N ASN A 324 -7.47 -2.78 15.26
CA ASN A 324 -8.21 -1.53 15.48
C ASN A 324 -9.70 -1.76 15.82
N PHE A 325 -10.25 -2.94 15.52
CA PHE A 325 -11.65 -3.28 15.69
C PHE A 325 -11.80 -4.73 16.14
N PRO A 326 -11.91 -5.01 17.45
CA PRO A 326 -12.07 -6.39 17.93
C PRO A 326 -13.38 -7.00 17.41
N LYS A 327 -13.29 -8.18 16.79
CA LYS A 327 -14.40 -8.94 16.21
C LYS A 327 -14.50 -10.33 16.82
N ASN A 328 -15.71 -10.88 16.85
CA ASN A 328 -15.93 -12.31 17.00
C ASN A 328 -15.65 -13.01 15.66
N ARG A 329 -15.39 -14.32 15.72
CA ARG A 329 -15.09 -15.18 14.57
C ARG A 329 -16.00 -16.40 14.56
N ILE A 330 -16.56 -16.70 13.39
CA ILE A 330 -17.27 -17.96 13.10
C ILE A 330 -16.66 -18.56 11.83
N ASP A 331 -16.27 -19.82 11.91
CA ASP A 331 -15.76 -20.58 10.77
C ASP A 331 -16.80 -21.64 10.38
N THR A 332 -17.25 -21.60 9.13
CA THR A 332 -18.09 -22.65 8.55
C THR A 332 -17.27 -23.51 7.58
N LEU A 333 -17.93 -24.40 6.84
CA LEU A 333 -17.29 -25.15 5.76
C LEU A 333 -16.77 -24.22 4.66
N ASN A 334 -17.57 -23.23 4.25
CA ASN A 334 -17.29 -22.41 3.08
C ASN A 334 -16.79 -20.99 3.39
N CYS A 335 -16.94 -20.52 4.63
CA CYS A 335 -16.58 -19.14 4.97
C CYS A 335 -15.92 -18.99 6.34
N ILE A 336 -15.17 -17.90 6.49
CA ILE A 336 -14.71 -17.35 7.76
C ILE A 336 -15.38 -15.98 7.88
N CYS A 337 -16.18 -15.80 8.92
CA CYS A 337 -16.90 -14.56 9.18
C CYS A 337 -16.37 -13.88 10.43
N LEU A 338 -15.95 -12.63 10.27
CA LEU A 338 -15.54 -11.71 11.32
C LEU A 338 -16.66 -10.69 11.53
N PHE A 339 -17.16 -10.54 12.76
CA PHE A 339 -18.35 -9.72 13.03
C PHE A 339 -18.30 -9.00 14.39
N PRO A 340 -19.08 -7.93 14.58
CA PRO A 340 -19.03 -7.15 15.82
C PRO A 340 -19.47 -7.95 17.03
N LEU A 341 -18.90 -7.65 18.20
CA LEU A 341 -19.10 -8.44 19.43
C LEU A 341 -20.58 -8.61 19.83
N LYS A 342 -21.44 -7.66 19.46
CA LYS A 342 -22.86 -7.61 19.87
C LYS A 342 -23.83 -8.24 18.86
N ASN A 343 -23.37 -8.68 17.68
CA ASN A 343 -24.27 -9.03 16.56
C ASN A 343 -24.29 -10.53 16.22
N ASN A 344 -24.10 -11.41 17.20
CA ASN A 344 -23.98 -12.85 16.99
C ASN A 344 -25.15 -13.48 16.19
N GLU A 345 -26.39 -13.17 16.57
CA GLU A 345 -27.57 -13.76 15.90
C GLU A 345 -27.78 -13.21 14.48
N SER A 346 -27.55 -11.91 14.26
CA SER A 346 -27.60 -11.32 12.92
C SER A 346 -26.51 -11.89 12.01
N ALA A 347 -25.29 -12.07 12.55
CA ALA A 347 -24.17 -12.65 11.82
C ALA A 347 -24.47 -14.09 11.39
N LYS A 348 -24.99 -14.94 12.29
CA LYS A 348 -25.39 -16.32 11.95
C LYS A 348 -26.41 -16.37 10.82
N LYS A 349 -27.46 -15.53 10.88
CA LYS A 349 -28.48 -15.46 9.81
C LYS A 349 -27.88 -15.00 8.49
N PHE A 350 -27.01 -13.98 8.53
CA PHE A 350 -26.31 -13.49 7.35
C PHE A 350 -25.46 -14.59 6.71
N ILE A 351 -24.63 -15.28 7.51
CA ILE A 351 -23.78 -16.39 7.05
C ILE A 351 -24.63 -17.49 6.41
N GLN A 352 -25.72 -17.91 7.06
CA GLN A 352 -26.59 -18.97 6.54
C GLN A 352 -27.14 -18.62 5.14
N SER A 353 -27.63 -17.39 4.96
CA SER A 353 -28.15 -16.96 3.66
C SER A 353 -27.05 -16.84 2.60
N ILE A 354 -25.88 -16.35 2.99
CA ILE A 354 -24.71 -16.26 2.10
C ILE A 354 -24.23 -17.65 1.66
N GLU A 355 -24.18 -18.63 2.56
CA GLU A 355 -23.78 -20.00 2.21
C GLU A 355 -24.76 -20.65 1.22
N LEU A 356 -26.07 -20.44 1.39
CA LEU A 356 -27.08 -20.93 0.43
C LEU A 356 -26.87 -20.33 -0.96
N LEU A 357 -26.61 -19.02 -1.05
CA LEU A 357 -26.32 -18.36 -2.33
C LEU A 357 -25.00 -18.88 -2.94
N TYR A 358 -23.96 -19.04 -2.12
CA TYR A 358 -22.66 -19.58 -2.54
C TYR A 358 -22.79 -21.00 -3.11
N MET A 359 -23.54 -21.89 -2.45
CA MET A 359 -23.75 -23.26 -2.93
C MET A 359 -24.44 -23.27 -4.31
N ASN A 360 -25.41 -22.39 -4.54
CA ASN A 360 -26.09 -22.29 -5.83
C ASN A 360 -25.16 -21.74 -6.94
N LEU A 361 -24.38 -20.71 -6.65
CA LEU A 361 -23.49 -20.09 -7.63
C LEU A 361 -22.25 -20.92 -7.94
N SER A 362 -21.67 -21.59 -6.94
CA SER A 362 -20.47 -22.41 -7.09
C SER A 362 -20.67 -23.62 -8.01
N ILE A 363 -21.91 -24.12 -8.16
CA ILE A 363 -22.26 -25.14 -9.15
C ILE A 363 -21.99 -24.64 -10.58
N LYS A 364 -22.24 -23.35 -10.85
CA LYS A 364 -22.04 -22.74 -12.18
C LYS A 364 -20.61 -22.26 -12.39
N LEU A 365 -20.00 -21.63 -11.38
CA LEU A 365 -18.74 -20.89 -11.51
C LEU A 365 -17.49 -21.65 -11.03
N LYS A 366 -17.66 -22.82 -10.38
CA LYS A 366 -16.67 -23.62 -9.63
C LYS A 366 -16.53 -23.14 -8.17
N PRO A 367 -16.44 -24.06 -7.19
CA PRO A 367 -16.16 -23.71 -5.79
C PRO A 367 -14.75 -23.12 -5.62
N LEU A 368 -14.61 -22.26 -4.60
CA LEU A 368 -13.34 -21.66 -4.22
C LEU A 368 -12.36 -22.71 -3.69
N ARG A 369 -11.06 -22.49 -3.91
CA ARG A 369 -9.99 -23.29 -3.26
C ARG A 369 -9.83 -22.96 -1.77
N GLN A 370 -10.16 -21.74 -1.39
CA GLN A 370 -10.08 -21.23 -0.02
C GLN A 370 -11.45 -20.74 0.44
N LYS A 371 -11.68 -20.69 1.76
CA LYS A 371 -12.95 -20.22 2.32
C LYS A 371 -13.21 -18.76 1.90
N MET A 372 -14.46 -18.39 1.68
CA MET A 372 -14.81 -16.97 1.53
C MET A 372 -14.54 -16.22 2.83
N LEU A 373 -14.06 -14.98 2.73
CA LEU A 373 -13.86 -14.11 3.89
C LEU A 373 -15.00 -13.11 3.97
N ILE A 374 -15.69 -13.06 5.11
CA ILE A 374 -16.78 -12.10 5.36
C ILE A 374 -16.36 -11.20 6.52
N TYR A 375 -16.39 -9.90 6.29
CA TYR A 375 -16.13 -8.88 7.30
C TYR A 375 -17.37 -8.03 7.52
N LEU A 376 -18.04 -8.24 8.64
CA LEU A 376 -19.23 -7.50 9.03
C LEU A 376 -18.82 -6.26 9.85
N CYS A 377 -19.03 -5.10 9.26
CA CYS A 377 -18.81 -3.80 9.87
C CYS A 377 -19.90 -3.51 10.92
N GLN A 378 -19.51 -2.83 12.00
CA GLN A 378 -20.42 -2.38 13.05
C GLN A 378 -21.22 -1.14 12.64
N ASP A 379 -20.69 -0.36 11.69
CA ASP A 379 -21.27 0.88 11.19
C ASP A 379 -20.67 1.25 9.82
N LYS A 380 -21.30 2.24 9.17
CA LYS A 380 -20.87 2.79 7.88
C LYS A 380 -19.47 3.39 7.91
N LYS A 381 -19.01 3.93 9.06
CA LYS A 381 -17.67 4.54 9.18
C LYS A 381 -16.58 3.48 9.06
N GLU A 382 -16.78 2.32 9.68
CA GLU A 382 -15.91 1.17 9.51
C GLU A 382 -15.95 0.65 8.07
N LEU A 383 -17.14 0.59 7.44
CA LEU A 383 -17.28 0.20 6.03
C LEU A 383 -16.47 1.12 5.09
N THR A 384 -16.49 2.44 5.30
CA THR A 384 -15.71 3.40 4.51
C THR A 384 -14.19 3.13 4.59
N GLY A 385 -13.69 2.56 5.70
CA GLY A 385 -12.27 2.20 5.84
C GLY A 385 -11.78 1.09 4.89
N PHE A 386 -12.70 0.40 4.22
CA PHE A 386 -12.39 -0.59 3.18
C PHE A 386 -12.59 -0.05 1.76
N TRP A 387 -13.19 1.13 1.61
CA TRP A 387 -13.43 1.75 0.31
C TRP A 387 -12.15 2.41 -0.22
N PHE A 388 -11.98 2.46 -1.53
CA PHE A 388 -10.80 3.04 -2.16
C PHE A 388 -10.79 4.58 -2.12
N GLU A 389 -11.95 5.21 -1.92
CA GLU A 389 -12.10 6.66 -1.74
C GLU A 389 -12.49 7.04 -0.30
N PRO A 390 -12.23 8.29 0.13
CA PRO A 390 -12.63 8.77 1.46
C PRO A 390 -14.15 8.78 1.70
N LEU A 391 -14.95 8.82 0.63
CA LEU A 391 -16.41 8.87 0.69
C LEU A 391 -17.00 7.71 -0.12
N ILE A 392 -17.61 6.77 0.59
CA ILE A 392 -18.40 5.71 -0.03
C ILE A 392 -19.82 6.23 -0.33
N PRO A 393 -20.37 5.98 -1.54
CA PRO A 393 -21.75 6.32 -1.82
C PRO A 393 -22.72 5.78 -0.75
N PRO A 394 -23.71 6.59 -0.28
CA PRO A 394 -24.56 6.21 0.85
C PRO A 394 -25.32 4.90 0.62
N TRP A 395 -25.67 4.62 -0.63
CA TRP A 395 -26.47 3.46 -1.04
C TRP A 395 -25.67 2.14 -1.12
N ILE A 396 -24.34 2.16 -1.05
CA ILE A 396 -23.52 0.94 -1.03
C ILE A 396 -23.55 0.31 0.36
N LYS A 397 -24.09 -0.90 0.49
CA LYS A 397 -24.23 -1.59 1.79
C LYS A 397 -23.21 -2.70 2.00
N ALA A 398 -22.70 -3.25 0.90
CA ALA A 398 -21.65 -4.24 0.86
C ALA A 398 -20.87 -4.10 -0.45
N PHE A 399 -19.65 -4.63 -0.46
CA PHE A 399 -18.82 -4.76 -1.65
C PHE A 399 -17.72 -5.80 -1.40
N VAL A 400 -17.14 -6.33 -2.47
CA VAL A 400 -15.94 -7.14 -2.39
C VAL A 400 -14.68 -6.28 -2.47
N THR A 401 -13.74 -6.54 -1.56
CA THR A 401 -12.39 -5.97 -1.59
C THR A 401 -11.34 -7.06 -1.51
N CYS A 402 -10.10 -6.72 -1.85
CA CYS A 402 -8.97 -7.66 -1.93
C CYS A 402 -9.36 -8.99 -2.60
N ARG A 403 -10.14 -8.93 -3.69
CA ARG A 403 -10.60 -10.07 -4.51
C ARG A 403 -11.55 -11.09 -3.84
N ARG A 404 -11.43 -11.38 -2.54
CA ARG A 404 -12.19 -12.45 -1.84
C ARG A 404 -12.87 -12.02 -0.53
N ILE A 405 -12.73 -10.76 -0.12
CA ILE A 405 -13.30 -10.27 1.15
C ILE A 405 -14.63 -9.57 0.88
N LEU A 406 -15.74 -10.18 1.30
CA LEU A 406 -17.04 -9.52 1.36
C LEU A 406 -17.08 -8.60 2.59
N VAL A 407 -17.14 -7.28 2.37
CA VAL A 407 -17.30 -6.30 3.45
C VAL A 407 -18.74 -5.80 3.44
N ALA A 408 -19.42 -5.80 4.59
CA ALA A 408 -20.84 -5.45 4.67
C ALA A 408 -21.19 -4.74 5.99
N ASP A 409 -22.05 -3.72 5.94
CA ASP A 409 -22.63 -3.13 7.15
C ASP A 409 -23.77 -4.01 7.66
N ILE A 410 -23.56 -4.68 8.80
CA ILE A 410 -24.52 -5.65 9.35
C ILE A 410 -25.88 -5.03 9.70
N ASN A 411 -25.93 -3.72 9.97
CA ASN A 411 -27.16 -3.04 10.38
C ASN A 411 -28.10 -2.74 9.21
N GLU A 412 -27.56 -2.77 7.98
CA GLU A 412 -28.30 -2.52 6.74
C GLU A 412 -29.08 -3.75 6.25
N PHE A 413 -28.85 -4.93 6.85
CA PHE A 413 -29.42 -6.22 6.45
C PHE A 413 -30.40 -6.78 7.48
N LYS A 414 -31.43 -6.00 7.84
CA LYS A 414 -32.49 -6.44 8.78
C LYS A 414 -33.40 -7.53 8.19
N ILE A 415 -33.55 -7.54 6.86
CA ILE A 415 -34.28 -8.55 6.10
C ILE A 415 -33.27 -9.18 5.14
N ILE A 416 -33.06 -10.49 5.26
CA ILE A 416 -32.00 -11.24 4.55
C ILE A 416 -32.62 -12.11 3.43
N ASP A 417 -33.95 -12.10 3.29
CA ASP A 417 -34.68 -12.96 2.35
C ASP A 417 -35.33 -12.20 1.18
N ASP A 418 -35.22 -10.87 1.13
CA ASP A 418 -35.83 -10.10 0.05
C ASP A 418 -35.07 -10.28 -1.29
N PRO A 419 -35.75 -10.12 -2.44
CA PRO A 419 -35.13 -10.28 -3.75
C PRO A 419 -33.93 -9.36 -3.99
N GLY A 420 -33.94 -8.13 -3.46
CA GLY A 420 -32.85 -7.18 -3.60
C GLY A 420 -31.60 -7.61 -2.85
N PHE A 421 -31.74 -8.15 -1.64
CA PHE A 421 -30.64 -8.79 -0.92
C PHE A 421 -30.03 -9.94 -1.72
N LYS A 422 -30.87 -10.88 -2.20
CA LYS A 422 -30.39 -12.05 -2.95
C LYS A 422 -29.66 -11.65 -4.22
N GLN A 423 -30.17 -10.68 -4.96
CA GLN A 423 -29.51 -10.15 -6.15
C GLN A 423 -28.17 -9.48 -5.80
N GLY A 424 -28.17 -8.56 -4.83
CA GLY A 424 -26.97 -7.84 -4.41
C GLY A 424 -25.88 -8.79 -3.90
N MET A 425 -26.21 -9.73 -3.02
CA MET A 425 -25.22 -10.69 -2.53
C MET A 425 -24.77 -11.69 -3.59
N SER A 426 -25.66 -12.09 -4.52
CA SER A 426 -25.23 -12.95 -5.63
C SER A 426 -24.23 -12.26 -6.56
N HIS A 427 -24.37 -10.94 -6.74
CA HIS A 427 -23.42 -10.11 -7.47
C HIS A 427 -22.05 -10.12 -6.78
N GLU A 428 -22.01 -9.79 -5.48
CA GLU A 428 -20.75 -9.82 -4.70
C GLU A 428 -20.11 -11.21 -4.64
N LEU A 429 -20.90 -12.26 -4.45
CA LEU A 429 -20.40 -13.63 -4.46
C LEU A 429 -19.82 -14.05 -5.81
N THR A 430 -20.32 -13.48 -6.90
CA THR A 430 -19.77 -13.72 -8.24
C THR A 430 -18.37 -13.13 -8.36
N HIS A 431 -18.10 -11.92 -7.86
CA HIS A 431 -16.74 -11.37 -7.78
C HIS A 431 -15.79 -12.32 -7.04
N ILE A 432 -16.22 -12.81 -5.88
CA ILE A 432 -15.44 -13.74 -5.06
C ILE A 432 -15.13 -15.03 -5.83
N LEU A 433 -16.11 -15.62 -6.49
CA LEU A 433 -15.91 -16.85 -7.29
C LEU A 433 -14.99 -16.61 -8.49
N LEU A 434 -15.09 -15.45 -9.14
CA LEU A 434 -14.20 -15.06 -10.24
C LEU A 434 -12.74 -14.91 -9.80
N SER A 435 -12.49 -14.55 -8.53
CA SER A 435 -11.13 -14.46 -7.99
C SER A 435 -10.35 -15.78 -8.04
N ASP A 436 -11.02 -16.94 -8.04
CA ASP A 436 -10.38 -18.25 -8.08
C ASP A 436 -9.77 -18.59 -9.45
N PHE A 437 -10.15 -17.86 -10.50
CA PHE A 437 -9.48 -17.95 -11.81
C PHE A 437 -8.07 -17.36 -11.77
N ASN A 438 -7.74 -16.59 -10.74
CA ASN A 438 -6.42 -15.99 -10.51
C ASN A 438 -5.93 -15.12 -11.67
N VAL A 439 -6.87 -14.38 -12.28
CA VAL A 439 -6.62 -13.46 -13.41
C VAL A 439 -7.18 -12.08 -13.08
N ARG A 440 -6.75 -11.08 -13.82
CA ARG A 440 -7.32 -9.73 -13.75
C ARG A 440 -8.23 -9.49 -14.93
N LEU A 441 -9.49 -9.20 -14.66
CA LEU A 441 -10.49 -8.89 -15.67
C LEU A 441 -10.53 -7.37 -15.91
N PRO A 442 -10.86 -6.93 -17.13
CA PRO A 442 -11.35 -5.58 -17.33
C PRO A 442 -12.58 -5.34 -16.44
N ILE A 443 -12.66 -4.19 -15.79
CA ILE A 443 -13.71 -3.92 -14.78
C ILE A 443 -15.11 -4.05 -15.39
N TRP A 444 -15.32 -3.54 -16.61
CA TRP A 444 -16.60 -3.71 -17.31
C TRP A 444 -16.98 -5.18 -17.48
N LEU A 445 -16.02 -6.07 -17.76
CA LEU A 445 -16.30 -7.48 -17.98
C LEU A 445 -16.63 -8.18 -16.66
N GLU A 446 -15.86 -7.90 -15.62
CA GLU A 446 -16.11 -8.44 -14.28
C GLU A 446 -17.51 -8.07 -13.79
N GLU A 447 -17.85 -6.78 -13.87
CA GLU A 447 -19.17 -6.26 -13.49
C GLU A 447 -20.27 -6.86 -14.36
N GLY A 448 -20.06 -6.97 -15.68
CA GLY A 448 -21.02 -7.60 -16.59
C GLY A 448 -21.30 -9.07 -16.27
N ILE A 449 -20.29 -9.83 -15.83
CA ILE A 449 -20.45 -11.22 -15.38
C ILE A 449 -21.20 -11.27 -14.05
N CYS A 450 -20.85 -10.41 -13.09
CA CYS A 450 -21.52 -10.32 -11.80
C CYS A 450 -23.00 -9.98 -11.96
N GLU A 451 -23.34 -9.05 -12.85
CA GLU A 451 -24.71 -8.71 -13.21
C GLU A 451 -25.44 -9.89 -13.87
N TYR A 452 -24.81 -10.59 -14.83
CA TYR A 452 -25.41 -11.74 -15.53
C TYR A 452 -25.79 -12.89 -14.58
N PHE A 453 -24.95 -13.22 -13.60
CA PHE A 453 -25.23 -14.30 -12.66
C PHE A 453 -26.18 -13.89 -11.52
N SER A 454 -26.44 -12.59 -11.33
CA SER A 454 -27.25 -12.09 -10.23
C SER A 454 -28.62 -11.56 -10.63
N LYS A 455 -28.81 -11.11 -11.89
CA LYS A 455 -30.01 -10.41 -12.34
C LYS A 455 -30.55 -10.97 -13.65
N GLN A 456 -31.76 -10.54 -13.99
CA GLN A 456 -32.38 -10.84 -15.28
C GLN A 456 -31.81 -9.95 -16.39
N ASN A 457 -32.02 -10.35 -17.63
CA ASN A 457 -31.54 -9.64 -18.82
C ASN A 457 -31.86 -8.13 -18.78
N PRO A 458 -30.86 -7.24 -18.99
CA PRO A 458 -31.01 -5.80 -18.80
C PRO A 458 -31.51 -5.06 -20.06
N THR A 459 -31.79 -5.76 -21.17
CA THR A 459 -31.94 -5.15 -22.51
C THR A 459 -32.97 -4.02 -22.55
N GLU A 460 -34.17 -4.23 -22.01
CA GLU A 460 -35.23 -3.21 -21.99
C GLU A 460 -34.77 -1.96 -21.22
N LYS A 461 -34.18 -2.16 -20.03
CA LYS A 461 -33.69 -1.06 -19.20
C LYS A 461 -32.53 -0.32 -19.85
N LEU A 462 -31.64 -1.02 -20.53
CA LEU A 462 -30.54 -0.43 -21.29
C LEU A 462 -31.07 0.46 -22.42
N LEU A 463 -32.05 -0.02 -23.20
CA LEU A 463 -32.68 0.77 -24.27
C LEU A 463 -33.33 2.05 -23.76
N ASP A 464 -33.94 2.00 -22.57
CA ASP A 464 -34.48 3.20 -21.93
C ASP A 464 -33.39 4.19 -21.49
N LEU A 465 -32.29 3.70 -20.90
CA LEU A 465 -31.17 4.55 -20.49
C LEU A 465 -30.46 5.19 -21.70
N MET A 466 -30.39 4.48 -22.82
CA MET A 466 -29.80 4.98 -24.07
C MET A 466 -30.51 6.22 -24.64
N LYS A 467 -31.75 6.50 -24.23
CA LYS A 467 -32.47 7.73 -24.58
C LYS A 467 -31.84 8.98 -23.94
N GLN A 468 -31.08 8.81 -22.85
CA GLN A 468 -30.54 9.90 -22.03
C GLN A 468 -29.02 9.88 -21.94
N LYS A 469 -28.40 8.70 -22.05
CA LYS A 469 -26.96 8.49 -21.85
C LYS A 469 -26.39 7.72 -23.04
N PRO A 470 -25.25 8.13 -23.62
CA PRO A 470 -24.62 7.39 -24.72
C PRO A 470 -23.93 6.13 -24.20
N LEU A 471 -23.88 5.09 -25.04
CA LEU A 471 -22.97 3.96 -24.82
C LEU A 471 -21.52 4.39 -25.06
N LEU A 472 -20.59 3.72 -24.39
CA LEU A 472 -19.15 3.87 -24.63
C LEU A 472 -18.63 2.60 -25.28
N SER A 473 -17.56 2.66 -26.07
CA SER A 473 -16.92 1.41 -26.48
C SER A 473 -16.29 0.68 -25.29
N PHE A 474 -16.12 -0.64 -25.34
CA PHE A 474 -15.46 -1.38 -24.25
C PHE A 474 -14.02 -0.93 -24.01
N LYS A 475 -13.33 -0.49 -25.08
CA LYS A 475 -12.00 0.12 -24.98
C LYS A 475 -12.06 1.45 -24.23
N GLU A 476 -13.08 2.27 -24.47
CA GLU A 476 -13.28 3.52 -23.74
C GLU A 476 -13.62 3.27 -22.27
N LEU A 477 -14.52 2.31 -21.98
CA LEU A 477 -14.83 1.89 -20.61
C LEU A 477 -13.55 1.49 -19.86
N GLU A 478 -12.73 0.62 -20.45
CA GLU A 478 -11.47 0.20 -19.85
C GLU A 478 -10.50 1.36 -19.62
N SER A 479 -10.37 2.29 -20.58
CA SER A 479 -9.46 3.44 -20.45
C SER A 479 -9.91 4.50 -19.45
N ARG A 480 -11.21 4.57 -19.14
CA ARG A 480 -11.82 5.60 -18.27
C ARG A 480 -12.11 5.10 -16.86
N THR A 481 -11.94 3.81 -16.60
CA THR A 481 -12.18 3.21 -15.30
C THR A 481 -10.86 2.92 -14.57
N ASN A 482 -10.71 3.48 -13.38
CA ASN A 482 -9.55 3.21 -12.50
C ASN A 482 -9.88 2.14 -11.46
N HIS A 483 -11.05 2.25 -10.82
CA HIS A 483 -11.47 1.42 -9.70
C HIS A 483 -12.82 0.75 -9.93
N THR A 484 -13.80 1.47 -10.50
CA THR A 484 -15.18 0.99 -10.66
C THR A 484 -15.90 1.72 -11.78
N LEU A 485 -16.95 1.13 -12.34
CA LEU A 485 -17.81 1.81 -13.33
C LEU A 485 -18.46 3.11 -12.79
N LEU A 486 -18.45 3.31 -11.46
CA LEU A 486 -18.85 4.58 -10.84
C LEU A 486 -17.92 5.76 -11.16
N ASP A 487 -16.68 5.49 -11.59
CA ASP A 487 -15.73 6.52 -12.07
C ASP A 487 -16.25 7.25 -13.32
N ILE A 488 -17.12 6.58 -14.08
CA ILE A 488 -17.70 7.09 -15.33
C ILE A 488 -19.11 7.64 -15.09
N ASP A 489 -19.94 6.89 -14.35
CA ASP A 489 -21.32 7.24 -14.04
C ASP A 489 -21.57 6.92 -12.55
N ASN A 490 -21.65 7.95 -11.70
CA ASN A 490 -21.81 7.76 -10.26
C ASN A 490 -23.26 7.52 -9.79
N SER A 491 -24.19 7.33 -10.73
CA SER A 491 -25.57 6.96 -10.40
C SER A 491 -25.68 5.56 -9.80
N ARG A 492 -26.81 5.28 -9.14
CA ARG A 492 -27.09 3.95 -8.59
C ARG A 492 -27.06 2.90 -9.70
N THR A 493 -26.68 1.67 -9.39
CA THR A 493 -26.55 0.57 -10.37
C THR A 493 -27.78 0.41 -11.28
N GLN A 494 -29.00 0.66 -10.76
CA GLN A 494 -30.24 0.56 -11.56
C GLN A 494 -30.38 1.64 -12.66
N GLU A 495 -29.68 2.76 -12.51
CA GLU A 495 -29.69 3.92 -13.41
C GLU A 495 -28.36 4.09 -14.16
N ASN A 496 -27.37 3.25 -13.83
CA ASN A 496 -26.01 3.34 -14.34
C ASN A 496 -25.89 2.62 -15.69
N ILE A 497 -25.66 3.38 -16.75
CA ILE A 497 -25.62 2.83 -18.12
C ILE A 497 -24.47 1.84 -18.31
N CYS A 498 -23.33 2.03 -17.63
CA CYS A 498 -22.14 1.20 -17.81
C CYS A 498 -22.36 -0.22 -17.30
N TYR A 499 -23.08 -0.38 -16.17
CA TYR A 499 -23.47 -1.69 -15.64
C TYR A 499 -24.43 -2.41 -16.59
N HIS A 500 -25.48 -1.72 -17.06
CA HIS A 500 -26.46 -2.31 -17.98
C HIS A 500 -25.86 -2.66 -19.34
N GLN A 501 -24.97 -1.82 -19.86
CA GLN A 501 -24.20 -2.08 -21.08
C GLN A 501 -23.36 -3.36 -20.92
N SER A 502 -22.57 -3.45 -19.85
CA SER A 502 -21.69 -4.58 -19.58
C SER A 502 -22.48 -5.88 -19.42
N HIS A 503 -23.58 -5.83 -18.67
CA HIS A 503 -24.49 -6.95 -18.48
C HIS A 503 -25.16 -7.38 -19.79
N SER A 504 -25.62 -6.45 -20.63
CA SER A 504 -26.25 -6.76 -21.91
C SER A 504 -25.28 -7.48 -22.85
N PHE A 505 -24.02 -7.04 -22.90
CA PHE A 505 -23.00 -7.69 -23.72
C PHE A 505 -22.65 -9.09 -23.22
N VAL A 506 -22.47 -9.28 -21.92
CA VAL A 506 -22.22 -10.62 -21.35
C VAL A 506 -23.43 -11.53 -21.59
N SER A 507 -24.66 -11.01 -21.47
CA SER A 507 -25.88 -11.76 -21.79
C SER A 507 -25.88 -12.19 -23.26
N PHE A 508 -25.55 -11.29 -24.19
CA PHE A 508 -25.42 -11.60 -25.61
C PHE A 508 -24.34 -12.65 -25.87
N PHE A 509 -23.19 -12.53 -25.24
CA PHE A 509 -22.11 -13.50 -25.34
C PHE A 509 -22.57 -14.90 -24.87
N CYS A 510 -23.19 -14.97 -23.69
CA CYS A 510 -23.69 -16.23 -23.12
C CYS A 510 -24.82 -16.84 -23.99
N GLN A 511 -25.69 -16.03 -24.58
CA GLN A 511 -26.68 -16.51 -25.56
C GLN A 511 -26.03 -17.10 -26.80
N MET A 512 -24.93 -16.49 -27.27
CA MET A 512 -24.29 -16.88 -28.53
C MET A 512 -23.39 -18.11 -28.37
N PHE A 513 -22.64 -18.22 -27.27
CA PHE A 513 -21.61 -19.24 -27.08
C PHE A 513 -21.83 -20.15 -25.87
N GLY A 514 -22.82 -19.85 -25.02
CA GLY A 514 -23.06 -20.52 -23.75
C GLY A 514 -22.14 -20.04 -22.62
N GLU A 515 -22.63 -20.16 -21.38
CA GLU A 515 -21.90 -19.76 -20.16
C GLU A 515 -20.54 -20.48 -20.04
N ARG A 516 -20.45 -21.74 -20.46
CA ARG A 516 -19.18 -22.49 -20.40
C ARG A 516 -18.07 -21.84 -21.22
N LYS A 517 -18.41 -21.09 -22.28
CA LYS A 517 -17.41 -20.43 -23.12
C LYS A 517 -16.74 -19.26 -22.39
N ILE A 518 -17.49 -18.46 -21.62
CA ILE A 518 -16.89 -17.32 -20.89
C ILE A 518 -15.88 -17.85 -19.88
N LEU A 519 -16.24 -18.91 -19.15
CA LEU A 519 -15.35 -19.56 -18.19
C LEU A 519 -14.11 -20.16 -18.84
N LYS A 520 -14.22 -20.65 -20.09
CA LYS A 520 -13.08 -21.12 -20.87
C LYS A 520 -12.15 -19.97 -21.26
N CYS A 521 -12.69 -18.81 -21.66
CA CYS A 521 -11.89 -17.61 -21.90
C CYS A 521 -11.13 -17.20 -20.63
N LEU A 522 -11.80 -17.14 -19.47
CA LEU A 522 -11.15 -16.78 -18.20
C LEU A 522 -10.03 -17.75 -17.83
N LYS A 523 -10.21 -19.06 -18.06
CA LYS A 523 -9.15 -20.07 -17.83
C LYS A 523 -7.94 -19.89 -18.74
N ASN A 524 -8.14 -19.37 -19.95
CA ASN A 524 -7.08 -19.15 -20.92
C ASN A 524 -6.38 -17.80 -20.78
N MET A 525 -6.91 -16.89 -19.96
CA MET A 525 -6.22 -15.66 -19.57
C MET A 525 -5.03 -15.98 -18.65
N GLY A 526 -4.09 -15.06 -18.56
CA GLY A 526 -2.92 -15.17 -17.67
C GLY A 526 -2.32 -13.81 -17.44
N LEU A 527 -1.17 -13.78 -16.77
CA LEU A 527 -0.41 -12.56 -16.46
C LEU A 527 -0.12 -11.71 -17.71
N LYS A 528 0.23 -12.34 -18.83
CA LYS A 528 0.50 -11.65 -20.12
C LYS A 528 -0.66 -11.68 -21.10
N LYS A 529 -1.67 -12.52 -20.82
CA LYS A 529 -2.72 -12.84 -21.78
C LYS A 529 -4.04 -12.25 -21.34
N ASP A 530 -4.38 -11.13 -21.95
CA ASP A 530 -5.60 -10.40 -21.64
C ASP A 530 -6.85 -11.12 -22.15
N PHE A 531 -8.02 -10.56 -21.80
CA PHE A 531 -9.30 -11.13 -22.22
C PHE A 531 -9.47 -11.10 -23.74
N SER A 532 -9.02 -10.05 -24.44
CA SER A 532 -9.18 -9.92 -25.88
C SER A 532 -8.45 -11.05 -26.63
N GLN A 533 -7.23 -11.36 -26.22
CA GLN A 533 -6.45 -12.48 -26.76
C GLN A 533 -7.10 -13.83 -26.42
N ALA A 534 -7.46 -14.04 -25.15
CA ALA A 534 -8.12 -15.28 -24.72
C ALA A 534 -9.48 -15.48 -25.41
N PHE A 535 -10.20 -14.40 -25.68
CA PHE A 535 -11.47 -14.40 -26.39
C PHE A 535 -11.31 -14.82 -27.85
N TYR A 536 -10.34 -14.22 -28.56
CA TYR A 536 -10.06 -14.53 -29.95
C TYR A 536 -9.76 -16.02 -30.14
N GLU A 537 -8.84 -16.58 -29.35
CA GLU A 537 -8.48 -18.00 -29.46
C GLU A 537 -9.62 -18.99 -29.14
N ASN A 538 -10.64 -18.56 -28.41
CA ASN A 538 -11.75 -19.41 -28.01
C ASN A 538 -12.99 -19.30 -28.91
N THR A 539 -13.05 -18.25 -29.73
CA THR A 539 -14.22 -17.89 -30.53
C THR A 539 -13.92 -17.61 -31.99
N ASP A 540 -12.65 -17.48 -32.37
CA ASP A 540 -12.16 -17.03 -33.68
C ASP A 540 -12.74 -15.67 -34.10
N LYS A 541 -13.11 -14.83 -33.13
CA LYS A 541 -13.69 -13.49 -33.34
C LYS A 541 -12.97 -12.43 -32.54
N ASN A 542 -12.83 -11.24 -33.10
CA ASN A 542 -12.29 -10.10 -32.36
C ASN A 542 -13.34 -9.47 -31.44
N LEU A 543 -12.91 -8.99 -30.27
CA LEU A 543 -13.80 -8.35 -29.30
C LEU A 543 -14.54 -7.13 -29.92
N ILE A 544 -13.83 -6.34 -30.75
CA ILE A 544 -14.41 -5.17 -31.45
C ILE A 544 -15.49 -5.58 -32.46
N GLU A 545 -15.29 -6.69 -33.17
CA GLU A 545 -16.30 -7.21 -34.12
C GLU A 545 -17.53 -7.72 -33.39
N MET A 546 -17.32 -8.31 -32.22
CA MET A 546 -18.37 -8.83 -31.35
C MET A 546 -19.17 -7.71 -30.68
N GLU A 547 -18.51 -6.64 -30.28
CA GLU A 547 -19.16 -5.42 -29.81
C GLU A 547 -20.09 -4.82 -30.90
N LYS A 548 -19.62 -4.75 -32.15
CA LYS A 548 -20.46 -4.29 -33.28
C LYS A 548 -21.66 -5.22 -33.53
N GLN A 549 -21.47 -6.54 -33.43
CA GLN A 549 -22.55 -7.51 -33.58
C GLN A 549 -23.59 -7.38 -32.45
N TRP A 550 -23.13 -7.20 -31.22
CA TRP A 550 -23.98 -6.95 -30.06
C TRP A 550 -24.79 -5.67 -30.25
N LEU A 551 -24.15 -4.56 -30.61
CA LEU A 551 -24.84 -3.29 -30.87
C LEU A 551 -25.91 -3.41 -31.96
N LYS A 552 -25.60 -4.12 -33.05
CA LYS A 552 -26.57 -4.37 -34.12
C LYS A 552 -27.77 -5.18 -33.62
N LYS A 553 -27.56 -6.19 -32.76
CA LYS A 553 -28.63 -6.99 -32.17
C LYS A 553 -29.42 -6.22 -31.11
N LEU A 554 -28.76 -5.31 -30.37
CA LEU A 554 -29.41 -4.49 -29.35
C LEU A 554 -30.41 -3.50 -29.97
N LEU A 555 -30.08 -2.97 -31.15
CA LEU A 555 -30.88 -1.95 -31.84
C LEU A 555 -31.94 -2.51 -32.81
N ASN A 556 -31.92 -3.82 -33.07
CA ASN A 556 -32.90 -4.53 -33.91
C ASN A 556 -33.84 -5.34 -33.03
#